data_AF-A0A350V2G4-F1
#
_entry.id   AF-A0A350V2G4-F1
#
_cell.length_a   1.000
_cell.length_b   1.000
_cell.length_c   1.000
_cell.angle_alpha   90.00
_cell.angle_beta   90.00
_cell.angle_gamma   90.00
#
_symmetry.space_group_name_H-M   'P 1'
#
loop_
_entity.id
_entity.type
_entity.pdbx_description
1 polymer ?
#
loop_
_entity_poly.entity_id
_entity_poly.type
_entity_poly.pdbx_seq_one_letter_code
_entity_poly.pdbx_strand_id
1 'polypeptide(L)'
;NLKQLAGTAYKSIISSIIGEQSDRRLMLALASSEKEFYNYTRYHKNVNGKIVPNEDSKRKEMWLDFIADTGDGWNPTYSIAYYAAKQGLKLNFGDKQFDTKRGEVLIFGGDEVYPTPSKKGYKERLITPYEQAFGDDKPETPPHVFAIPGNHDWYDGLESFTRLFCSDLGSRKFAGGWFSRQKRSYFALKLPNKWWLLASDGQLHSNIDTAQLDYFRAIADAHMSEGDKVILCISEPVWIYAHKYKKFGAEYDESDLIYLQEEILKPRGAEVKVFLTGDLHHYRRHEELNAKEKNAKVQKITAGGGGAFMHPTHGGDFSLLTEEQQLPGQKPREFELKKSYPDVKTSKRLGWLNIFFPFTNPGFGILTGTFYLITIWIVSSTFHFEFAHNVRGFFDQTLRAFLVNPVAALWLGAVAAGFVFFTDTHSKWYKWLGGLTHFFMNLFSIAYIGLFATYINNTVFNEGVITGFIFIPIIVFALGWFFGSLNMGIYLTVSMNIFGRHDNEAFSALRIQDYKNFLRLNIDDEGTLTIFPIKIQKAARKWRFRKSGEADNSFIVPEDGSIPELIEEPIVIRNDK
;
A
#
# COMPACT_ATOMS: atom_id res chain seq x y z
N ASN A 1 6.81 14.52 9.58
CA ASN A 1 8.11 14.82 10.21
C ASN A 1 9.13 15.05 9.09
N LEU A 2 9.64 16.27 8.91
CA LEU A 2 10.54 16.62 7.79
C LEU A 2 11.80 15.75 7.75
N LYS A 3 12.33 15.34 8.91
CA LYS A 3 13.47 14.39 8.99
C LYS A 3 13.12 13.01 8.44
N GLN A 4 11.90 12.55 8.68
CA GLN A 4 11.42 11.27 8.16
C GLN A 4 11.21 11.34 6.65
N LEU A 5 10.64 12.43 6.13
CA LEU A 5 10.44 12.62 4.69
C LEU A 5 11.78 12.66 3.93
N ALA A 6 12.74 13.44 4.42
CA ALA A 6 14.10 13.51 3.84
C ALA A 6 14.83 12.17 3.95
N GLY A 7 14.69 11.46 5.08
CA GLY A 7 15.27 10.13 5.28
C GLY A 7 14.67 9.08 4.36
N THR A 8 13.34 9.11 4.14
CA THR A 8 12.67 8.21 3.20
C THR A 8 13.08 8.51 1.76
N ALA A 9 13.10 9.79 1.36
CA ALA A 9 13.54 10.18 0.01
C ALA A 9 14.99 9.75 -0.26
N TYR A 10 15.90 9.99 0.69
CA TYR A 10 17.29 9.57 0.60
C TYR A 10 17.43 8.05 0.51
N LYS A 11 16.72 7.30 1.36
CA LYS A 11 16.74 5.83 1.33
C LYS A 11 16.10 5.25 0.08
N SER A 12 15.03 5.87 -0.45
CA SER A 12 14.39 5.44 -1.68
C SER A 12 15.33 5.61 -2.87
N ILE A 13 16.00 6.76 -3.00
CA ILE A 13 17.00 7.02 -4.04
C ILE A 13 18.20 6.07 -3.92
N ILE A 14 18.69 5.86 -2.70
CA ILE A 14 19.79 4.92 -2.48
C ILE A 14 19.35 3.49 -2.76
N SER A 15 18.14 3.11 -2.36
CA SER A 15 17.61 1.76 -2.61
C SER A 15 17.37 1.51 -4.08
N SER A 16 16.94 2.50 -4.87
CA SER A 16 16.80 2.31 -6.32
C SER A 16 18.16 2.08 -6.97
N ILE A 17 19.22 2.71 -6.44
CA ILE A 17 20.59 2.58 -6.98
C ILE A 17 21.33 1.33 -6.46
N ILE A 18 21.18 0.99 -5.18
CA ILE A 18 21.93 -0.08 -4.49
C ILE A 18 21.12 -1.38 -4.39
N GLY A 19 19.79 -1.30 -4.29
CA GLY A 19 18.89 -2.45 -4.24
C GLY A 19 18.90 -3.24 -5.53
N GLU A 20 19.05 -2.58 -6.68
CA GLU A 20 19.31 -3.25 -7.97
C GLU A 20 20.65 -4.00 -7.98
N GLN A 21 21.65 -3.54 -7.23
CA GLN A 21 23.00 -4.11 -7.24
C GLN A 21 23.23 -5.22 -6.20
N SER A 22 22.25 -5.50 -5.33
CA SER A 22 22.39 -6.47 -4.23
C SER A 22 21.17 -7.38 -4.07
N ASP A 23 20.72 -7.99 -5.18
CA ASP A 23 19.60 -8.93 -5.16
C ASP A 23 19.91 -10.17 -4.31
N ARG A 24 19.34 -10.20 -3.10
CA ARG A 24 19.48 -11.32 -2.15
C ARG A 24 18.69 -12.56 -2.55
N ARG A 25 17.75 -12.48 -3.51
CA ARG A 25 16.99 -13.65 -3.97
C ARG A 25 17.92 -14.70 -4.55
N LEU A 26 18.92 -14.29 -5.34
CA LEU A 26 19.94 -15.18 -5.88
C LEU A 26 20.74 -15.88 -4.76
N MET A 27 21.15 -15.13 -3.73
CA MET A 27 21.85 -15.71 -2.58
C MET A 27 20.98 -16.71 -1.82
N LEU A 28 19.68 -16.41 -1.61
CA LEU A 28 18.74 -17.33 -0.97
C LEU A 28 18.46 -18.57 -1.81
N ALA A 29 18.33 -18.40 -3.14
CA ALA A 29 18.15 -19.50 -4.08
C ALA A 29 19.36 -20.45 -4.08
N LEU A 30 20.58 -19.91 -4.05
CA LEU A 30 21.82 -20.70 -3.98
C LEU A 30 22.02 -21.36 -2.61
N ALA A 31 21.61 -20.70 -1.52
CA ALA A 31 21.74 -21.24 -0.16
C ALA A 31 20.74 -22.38 0.14
N SER A 32 19.66 -22.49 -0.63
CA SER A 32 18.62 -23.51 -0.45
C SER A 32 18.62 -24.48 -1.63
N SER A 33 19.40 -25.56 -1.51
CA SER A 33 19.53 -26.59 -2.56
C SER A 33 18.26 -27.41 -2.80
N GLU A 34 17.36 -27.48 -1.82
CA GLU A 34 16.10 -28.23 -1.93
C GLU A 34 14.95 -27.32 -2.34
N LYS A 35 14.30 -27.65 -3.46
CA LYS A 35 13.09 -26.99 -3.97
C LYS A 35 11.85 -27.48 -3.19
N GLU A 36 11.84 -27.26 -1.88
CA GLU A 36 10.77 -27.74 -0.99
C GLU A 36 9.53 -26.85 -1.04
N PHE A 37 8.36 -27.46 -0.93
CA PHE A 37 7.08 -26.80 -0.64
C PHE A 37 6.62 -27.15 0.79
N TYR A 38 5.69 -26.37 1.32
CA TYR A 38 5.16 -26.57 2.66
C TYR A 38 3.84 -27.34 2.61
N ASN A 39 3.83 -28.58 3.11
CA ASN A 39 2.63 -29.42 3.06
C ASN A 39 1.67 -29.14 4.22
N TYR A 40 0.49 -28.60 3.92
CA TYR A 40 -0.64 -28.37 4.84
C TYR A 40 -1.85 -29.25 4.54
N THR A 41 -1.69 -30.35 3.81
CA THR A 41 -2.73 -31.40 3.73
C THR A 41 -2.85 -32.19 5.04
N ARG A 42 -1.97 -31.93 6.01
CA ARG A 42 -1.90 -32.61 7.30
C ARG A 42 -1.66 -31.64 8.46
N TYR A 43 -2.06 -32.02 9.67
CA TYR A 43 -1.67 -31.28 10.86
C TYR A 43 -0.17 -31.42 11.11
N HIS A 44 0.39 -30.46 11.83
CA HIS A 44 1.81 -30.47 12.16
C HIS A 44 2.00 -30.78 13.64
N LYS A 45 3.10 -31.45 13.97
CA LYS A 45 3.53 -31.68 15.34
C LYS A 45 4.94 -31.13 15.55
N ASN A 46 5.21 -30.68 16.76
CA ASN A 46 6.55 -30.29 17.16
C ASN A 46 7.31 -31.53 17.63
N VAL A 47 8.38 -31.90 16.93
CA VAL A 47 9.30 -32.97 17.30
C VAL A 47 10.68 -32.34 17.50
N ASN A 48 11.18 -32.33 18.74
CA ASN A 48 12.49 -31.79 19.10
C ASN A 48 12.73 -30.34 18.62
N GLY A 49 11.71 -29.48 18.70
CA GLY A 49 11.81 -28.10 18.25
C GLY A 49 11.78 -27.94 16.73
N LYS A 50 11.36 -28.96 15.98
CA LYS A 50 11.08 -28.88 14.53
C LYS A 50 9.61 -29.17 14.29
N ILE A 51 8.98 -28.34 13.46
CA ILE A 51 7.58 -28.50 13.06
C ILE A 51 7.52 -29.41 11.84
N VAL A 52 7.04 -30.64 12.02
CA VAL A 52 6.95 -31.66 10.96
C VAL A 52 5.49 -32.04 10.69
N PRO A 53 5.12 -32.37 9.44
CA PRO A 53 3.82 -32.95 9.14
C PRO A 53 3.59 -34.22 9.97
N ASN A 54 2.37 -34.37 10.50
CA ASN A 54 1.97 -35.56 11.21
C ASN A 54 1.19 -36.48 10.24
N GLU A 55 1.87 -37.54 9.76
CA GLU A 55 1.40 -38.44 8.71
C GLU A 55 0.05 -39.12 9.02
N ASP A 56 -0.30 -39.26 10.30
CA ASP A 56 -1.56 -39.89 10.72
C ASP A 56 -2.74 -38.91 10.77
N SER A 57 -2.52 -37.62 10.50
CA SER A 57 -3.52 -36.56 10.70
C SER A 57 -3.80 -35.77 9.42
N LYS A 58 -4.65 -36.33 8.55
CA LYS A 58 -5.13 -35.60 7.35
C LYS A 58 -6.04 -34.44 7.74
N ARG A 59 -5.89 -33.32 7.04
CA ARG A 59 -6.78 -32.16 7.12
C ARG A 59 -7.89 -32.31 6.10
N LYS A 60 -9.12 -32.13 6.55
CA LYS A 60 -10.31 -32.08 5.69
C LYS A 60 -10.71 -30.64 5.38
N GLU A 61 -10.55 -29.75 6.34
CA GLU A 61 -10.86 -28.32 6.25
C GLU A 61 -9.60 -27.52 6.62
N MET A 62 -9.46 -26.31 6.09
CA MET A 62 -8.42 -25.38 6.50
C MET A 62 -8.87 -23.93 6.42
N TRP A 63 -8.47 -23.13 7.42
CA TRP A 63 -8.67 -21.68 7.42
C TRP A 63 -7.34 -20.94 7.19
N LEU A 64 -7.38 -19.87 6.40
CA LEU A 64 -6.25 -18.99 6.11
C LEU A 64 -6.66 -17.53 6.33
N ASP A 65 -5.71 -16.69 6.74
CA ASP A 65 -5.88 -15.23 6.76
C ASP A 65 -4.89 -14.61 5.78
N PHE A 66 -5.33 -13.61 5.01
CA PHE A 66 -4.49 -12.81 4.12
C PHE A 66 -4.59 -11.32 4.50
N ILE A 67 -3.45 -10.70 4.77
CA ILE A 67 -3.34 -9.30 5.21
C ILE A 67 -2.19 -8.64 4.45
N ALA A 68 -2.41 -7.51 3.80
CA ALA A 68 -1.34 -6.75 3.12
C ALA A 68 -1.33 -5.28 3.54
N ASP A 69 -0.21 -4.59 3.34
CA ASP A 69 -0.01 -3.15 3.57
C ASP A 69 -0.24 -2.75 5.03
N THR A 70 0.66 -3.23 5.88
CA THR A 70 0.61 -3.06 7.33
C THR A 70 1.80 -2.25 7.84
N GLY A 71 1.90 -2.03 9.15
CA GLY A 71 3.09 -1.41 9.73
C GLY A 71 3.30 0.07 9.40
N ASP A 72 2.25 0.85 9.12
CA ASP A 72 2.33 2.32 9.02
C ASP A 72 2.08 3.02 10.37
N GLY A 73 1.08 2.55 11.12
CA GLY A 73 0.73 3.11 12.43
C GLY A 73 0.06 2.12 13.37
N TRP A 74 0.18 2.38 14.68
CA TRP A 74 -0.34 1.50 15.75
C TRP A 74 -1.84 1.21 15.60
N ASN A 75 -2.69 2.24 15.57
CA ASN A 75 -4.15 2.08 15.57
C ASN A 75 -4.69 1.20 14.43
N PRO A 76 -4.40 1.50 13.14
CA PRO A 76 -4.95 0.69 12.04
C PRO A 76 -4.36 -0.73 12.03
N THR A 77 -3.04 -0.89 12.20
CA THR A 77 -2.39 -2.20 12.25
C THR A 77 -2.88 -3.04 13.44
N TYR A 78 -2.98 -2.44 14.62
CA TYR A 78 -3.46 -3.15 15.81
C TYR A 78 -4.93 -3.51 15.72
N SER A 79 -5.77 -2.68 15.09
CA SER A 79 -7.18 -3.02 14.85
C SER A 79 -7.32 -4.27 13.98
N ILE A 80 -6.53 -4.38 12.91
CA ILE A 80 -6.51 -5.57 12.06
C ILE A 80 -5.96 -6.77 12.82
N ALA A 81 -4.80 -6.62 13.48
CA ALA A 81 -4.18 -7.68 14.25
C ALA A 81 -5.12 -8.23 15.35
N TYR A 82 -5.83 -7.35 16.05
CA TYR A 82 -6.78 -7.68 17.11
C TYR A 82 -7.87 -8.64 16.62
N TYR A 83 -8.52 -8.34 15.49
CA TYR A 83 -9.59 -9.20 14.96
C TYR A 83 -9.05 -10.44 14.25
N ALA A 84 -7.91 -10.35 13.56
CA ALA A 84 -7.25 -11.50 12.97
C ALA A 84 -6.84 -12.53 14.04
N ALA A 85 -6.41 -12.06 15.23
CA ALA A 85 -6.01 -12.91 16.34
C ALA A 85 -7.17 -13.61 17.07
N LYS A 86 -8.44 -13.20 16.87
CA LYS A 86 -9.58 -13.84 17.53
C LYS A 86 -9.78 -15.26 17.03
N GLN A 87 -10.03 -16.19 17.95
CA GLN A 87 -10.25 -17.62 17.66
C GLN A 87 -11.41 -17.85 16.67
N GLY A 88 -12.41 -16.97 16.70
CA GLY A 88 -13.45 -16.90 15.68
C GLY A 88 -14.10 -15.51 15.65
N LEU A 89 -14.76 -15.20 14.54
CA LEU A 89 -15.52 -13.96 14.37
C LEU A 89 -16.92 -14.28 13.87
N LYS A 90 -17.90 -13.55 14.40
CA LYS A 90 -19.26 -13.49 13.88
C LYS A 90 -19.39 -12.29 12.96
N LEU A 91 -19.56 -12.52 11.67
CA LEU A 91 -19.51 -11.49 10.65
C LEU A 91 -20.89 -11.33 10.02
N ASN A 92 -21.38 -10.10 9.96
CA ASN A 92 -22.69 -9.81 9.39
C ASN A 92 -22.56 -9.26 7.96
N PHE A 93 -23.54 -9.60 7.11
CA PHE A 93 -23.80 -8.95 5.83
C PHE A 93 -25.30 -8.85 5.59
N GLY A 94 -25.84 -7.62 5.64
CA GLY A 94 -27.29 -7.43 5.71
C GLY A 94 -27.88 -8.16 6.91
N ASP A 95 -28.90 -8.98 6.69
CA ASP A 95 -29.55 -9.79 7.73
C ASP A 95 -28.88 -11.16 7.96
N LYS A 96 -27.83 -11.51 7.20
CA LYS A 96 -27.11 -12.79 7.31
C LYS A 96 -25.93 -12.68 8.27
N GLN A 97 -25.72 -13.72 9.07
CA GLN A 97 -24.56 -13.87 9.95
C GLN A 97 -23.74 -15.10 9.54
N PHE A 98 -22.42 -14.95 9.55
CA PHE A 98 -21.45 -15.98 9.22
C PHE A 98 -20.47 -16.18 10.37
N ASP A 99 -20.34 -17.40 10.85
CA ASP A 99 -19.33 -17.77 11.84
C ASP A 99 -18.04 -18.18 11.12
N THR A 100 -16.92 -17.59 11.54
CA THR A 100 -15.60 -17.89 10.98
C THR A 100 -14.63 -18.31 12.06
N LYS A 101 -13.60 -19.09 11.69
CA LYS A 101 -12.50 -19.48 12.57
C LYS A 101 -11.24 -18.73 12.20
N ARG A 102 -10.33 -18.53 13.16
CA ARG A 102 -9.00 -17.95 12.89
C ARG A 102 -8.26 -18.74 11.82
N GLY A 103 -7.53 -18.03 10.95
CA GLY A 103 -6.60 -18.68 10.03
C GLY A 103 -5.54 -19.49 10.78
N GLU A 104 -5.35 -20.73 10.35
CA GLU A 104 -4.26 -21.59 10.82
C GLU A 104 -2.93 -21.20 10.17
N VAL A 105 -3.00 -20.53 9.02
CA VAL A 105 -1.88 -19.86 8.38
C VAL A 105 -2.28 -18.42 8.09
N LEU A 106 -1.45 -17.49 8.56
CA LEU A 106 -1.50 -16.08 8.19
C LEU A 106 -0.49 -15.83 7.05
N ILE A 107 -0.95 -15.19 5.99
CA ILE A 107 -0.11 -14.73 4.88
C ILE A 107 -0.09 -13.20 4.92
N PHE A 108 1.10 -12.63 5.08
CA PHE A 108 1.35 -11.24 4.76
C PHE A 108 1.61 -11.09 3.26
N GLY A 109 0.82 -10.22 2.62
CA GLY A 109 0.77 -10.08 1.17
C GLY A 109 1.65 -8.98 0.58
N GLY A 110 2.64 -8.48 1.33
CA GLY A 110 3.45 -7.33 0.94
C GLY A 110 3.29 -6.14 1.88
N ASP A 111 4.34 -5.31 1.89
CA ASP A 111 4.46 -4.06 2.63
C ASP A 111 4.17 -4.22 4.12
N GLU A 112 5.05 -4.96 4.79
CA GLU A 112 4.89 -5.26 6.21
C GLU A 112 5.36 -4.15 7.14
N VAL A 113 6.04 -3.12 6.60
CA VAL A 113 6.57 -2.00 7.36
C VAL A 113 6.71 -0.73 6.53
N TYR A 114 6.19 0.39 7.04
CA TYR A 114 6.42 1.73 6.48
C TYR A 114 7.32 2.58 7.38
N PRO A 115 7.85 3.71 6.89
CA PRO A 115 8.02 4.00 5.46
C PRO A 115 9.22 3.24 4.86
N THR A 116 10.10 2.72 5.70
CA THR A 116 11.31 2.00 5.28
C THR A 116 11.60 0.87 6.27
N PRO A 117 12.17 -0.24 5.82
CA PRO A 117 12.40 -1.41 6.63
C PRO A 117 13.57 -1.18 7.57
N SER A 118 13.47 -1.79 8.74
CA SER A 118 14.54 -1.93 9.73
C SER A 118 14.09 -2.91 10.81
N LYS A 119 15.04 -3.55 11.50
CA LYS A 119 14.74 -4.40 12.67
C LYS A 119 13.83 -3.70 13.69
N LYS A 120 14.09 -2.41 13.97
CA LYS A 120 13.27 -1.59 14.87
C LYS A 120 11.87 -1.34 14.30
N GLY A 121 11.79 -0.98 13.02
CA GLY A 121 10.53 -0.74 12.31
C GLY A 121 9.61 -1.95 12.37
N TYR A 122 10.09 -3.14 12.01
CA TYR A 122 9.30 -4.37 12.12
C TYR A 122 8.88 -4.67 13.56
N LYS A 123 9.78 -4.51 14.54
CA LYS A 123 9.43 -4.77 15.95
C LYS A 123 8.32 -3.86 16.43
N GLU A 124 8.42 -2.56 16.20
CA GLU A 124 7.48 -1.56 16.71
C GLU A 124 6.16 -1.55 15.93
N ARG A 125 6.22 -1.68 14.61
CA ARG A 125 5.07 -1.43 13.72
C ARG A 125 4.32 -2.68 13.31
N LEU A 126 4.94 -3.86 13.38
CA LEU A 126 4.32 -5.13 13.00
C LEU A 126 4.28 -6.12 14.16
N ILE A 127 5.44 -6.52 14.68
CA ILE A 127 5.54 -7.61 15.66
C ILE A 127 4.81 -7.25 16.95
N THR A 128 5.05 -6.04 17.50
CA THR A 128 4.45 -5.64 18.78
C THR A 128 2.92 -5.55 18.70
N PRO A 129 2.31 -4.92 17.67
CA PRO A 129 0.86 -4.99 17.48
C PRO A 129 0.31 -6.42 17.45
N TYR A 130 0.90 -7.31 16.64
CA TYR A 130 0.42 -8.69 16.55
C TYR A 130 0.64 -9.47 17.85
N GLU A 131 1.70 -9.16 18.60
CA GLU A 131 2.03 -9.80 19.87
C GLU A 131 1.03 -9.43 20.95
N GLN A 132 0.67 -8.14 21.04
CA GLN A 132 -0.36 -7.67 21.96
C GLN A 132 -1.76 -8.20 21.59
N ALA A 133 -2.01 -8.39 20.29
CA ALA A 133 -3.30 -8.86 19.78
C ALA A 133 -3.48 -10.36 20.01
N PHE A 134 -2.43 -11.17 19.77
CA PHE A 134 -2.45 -12.58 20.10
C PHE A 134 -2.55 -12.82 21.60
N GLY A 135 -1.84 -11.99 22.37
CA GLY A 135 -1.89 -11.97 23.83
C GLY A 135 -1.44 -13.28 24.46
N ASP A 136 -2.27 -13.86 25.33
CA ASP A 136 -1.96 -15.12 26.04
C ASP A 136 -2.70 -16.35 25.52
N ASP A 137 -3.21 -16.29 24.27
CA ASP A 137 -3.80 -17.46 23.64
C ASP A 137 -2.78 -18.60 23.53
N LYS A 138 -3.24 -19.83 23.80
CA LYS A 138 -2.42 -21.05 23.75
C LYS A 138 -3.16 -22.11 22.96
N PRO A 139 -3.31 -21.92 21.63
CA PRO A 139 -3.96 -22.91 20.80
C PRO A 139 -3.18 -24.23 20.83
N GLU A 140 -3.90 -25.35 20.81
CA GLU A 140 -3.32 -26.69 20.80
C GLU A 140 -2.37 -26.89 19.61
N THR A 141 -2.80 -26.42 18.43
CA THR A 141 -1.95 -26.30 17.24
C THR A 141 -1.66 -24.83 16.99
N PRO A 142 -0.43 -24.36 17.19
CA PRO A 142 -0.07 -22.99 16.90
C PRO A 142 -0.22 -22.63 15.42
N PRO A 143 -0.78 -21.45 15.09
CA PRO A 143 -0.87 -21.00 13.71
C PRO A 143 0.51 -20.67 13.16
N HIS A 144 0.66 -20.71 11.83
CA HIS A 144 1.89 -20.36 11.15
C HIS A 144 1.77 -19.02 10.43
N VAL A 145 2.90 -18.39 10.13
CA VAL A 145 2.96 -17.16 9.35
C VAL A 145 3.96 -17.27 8.20
N PHE A 146 3.55 -16.76 7.05
CA PHE A 146 4.39 -16.53 5.87
C PHE A 146 4.19 -15.09 5.39
N ALA A 147 5.16 -14.57 4.66
CA ALA A 147 5.11 -13.23 4.08
C ALA A 147 5.75 -13.24 2.69
N ILE A 148 5.26 -12.41 1.79
CA ILE A 148 5.99 -11.98 0.59
C ILE A 148 6.33 -10.50 0.75
N PRO A 149 7.53 -10.05 0.35
CA PRO A 149 7.89 -8.64 0.49
C PRO A 149 7.15 -7.77 -0.51
N GLY A 150 6.79 -6.56 -0.10
CA GLY A 150 6.39 -5.47 -0.99
C GLY A 150 7.56 -4.53 -1.29
N ASN A 151 7.31 -3.48 -2.07
CA ASN A 151 8.32 -2.50 -2.44
C ASN A 151 8.92 -1.79 -1.20
N HIS A 152 8.13 -1.56 -0.15
CA HIS A 152 8.62 -0.96 1.09
C HIS A 152 9.52 -1.90 1.90
N ASP A 153 9.38 -3.22 1.78
CA ASP A 153 10.27 -4.19 2.42
C ASP A 153 11.63 -4.30 1.71
N TRP A 154 11.68 -3.91 0.44
CA TRP A 154 12.88 -3.96 -0.40
C TRP A 154 13.84 -2.78 -0.20
N TYR A 155 13.44 -1.71 0.49
CA TYR A 155 14.26 -0.50 0.62
C TYR A 155 15.58 -0.66 1.42
N ASP A 156 15.82 -1.81 2.07
CA ASP A 156 17.12 -2.17 2.67
C ASP A 156 17.82 -3.36 1.98
N GLY A 157 17.42 -3.68 0.74
CA GLY A 157 17.92 -4.86 0.03
C GLY A 157 17.44 -6.17 0.67
N LEU A 158 16.23 -6.17 1.24
CA LEU A 158 15.54 -7.31 1.85
C LEU A 158 16.23 -7.89 3.11
N GLU A 159 17.15 -7.15 3.75
CA GLU A 159 17.91 -7.64 4.90
C GLU A 159 17.00 -7.86 6.11
N SER A 160 16.18 -6.87 6.46
CA SER A 160 15.33 -6.94 7.64
C SER A 160 14.23 -7.99 7.48
N PHE A 161 13.62 -8.07 6.29
CA PHE A 161 12.61 -9.06 5.94
C PHE A 161 13.16 -10.49 6.05
N THR A 162 14.29 -10.76 5.39
CA THR A 162 14.92 -12.10 5.38
C THR A 162 15.29 -12.53 6.81
N ARG A 163 15.81 -11.61 7.62
CA ARG A 163 16.10 -11.88 9.02
C ARG A 163 14.87 -12.12 9.88
N LEU A 164 13.69 -11.66 9.49
CA LEU A 164 12.47 -11.84 10.27
C LEU A 164 11.74 -13.13 9.88
N PHE A 165 11.49 -13.30 8.59
CA PHE A 165 10.65 -14.38 8.07
C PHE A 165 11.45 -15.56 7.51
N CYS A 166 12.62 -15.32 6.91
CA CYS A 166 13.39 -16.35 6.20
C CYS A 166 14.44 -17.07 7.07
N SER A 167 14.22 -17.20 8.38
CA SER A 167 15.16 -17.86 9.28
C SER A 167 14.61 -19.20 9.79
N ASP A 168 15.12 -20.31 9.25
CA ASP A 168 14.73 -21.70 9.62
C ASP A 168 15.34 -22.17 10.96
N LEU A 169 15.46 -21.28 11.94
CA LEU A 169 15.88 -21.66 13.29
C LEU A 169 14.71 -22.28 14.09
N GLY A 170 13.99 -23.26 13.50
CA GLY A 170 13.07 -24.27 14.06
C GLY A 170 11.96 -23.88 15.06
N SER A 171 12.02 -22.72 15.69
CA SER A 171 11.36 -22.42 16.96
C SER A 171 11.01 -20.93 17.10
N ARG A 172 11.24 -20.14 16.04
CA ARG A 172 11.02 -18.70 16.11
C ARG A 172 9.53 -18.38 16.04
N LYS A 173 9.03 -17.87 17.15
CA LYS A 173 7.68 -17.31 17.24
C LYS A 173 7.67 -15.89 16.67
N PHE A 174 6.90 -15.68 15.62
CA PHE A 174 6.45 -14.36 15.22
C PHE A 174 5.36 -13.89 16.18
N ALA A 175 5.53 -12.69 16.73
CA ALA A 175 4.54 -12.02 17.56
C ALA A 175 3.98 -12.91 18.70
N GLY A 176 4.83 -13.71 19.34
CA GLY A 176 4.48 -14.55 20.50
C GLY A 176 3.60 -15.78 20.22
N GLY A 177 2.79 -15.76 19.15
CA GLY A 177 1.77 -16.76 18.86
C GLY A 177 1.95 -17.57 17.58
N TRP A 178 2.42 -16.94 16.50
CA TRP A 178 2.58 -17.59 15.20
C TRP A 178 3.98 -18.17 15.03
N PHE A 179 4.12 -19.28 14.33
CA PHE A 179 5.43 -19.83 13.97
C PHE A 179 5.81 -19.46 12.54
N SER A 180 7.04 -18.98 12.34
CA SER A 180 7.60 -18.80 11.01
C SER A 180 8.59 -19.91 10.70
N ARG A 181 8.51 -20.47 9.49
CA ARG A 181 9.41 -21.52 8.97
C ARG A 181 9.86 -21.25 7.54
N GLN A 182 9.59 -20.05 7.05
CA GLN A 182 9.90 -19.65 5.70
C GLN A 182 11.43 -19.58 5.53
N LYS A 183 11.93 -20.00 4.38
CA LYS A 183 13.37 -20.06 4.07
C LYS A 183 13.82 -19.00 3.05
N ARG A 184 12.87 -18.45 2.30
CA ARG A 184 13.08 -17.61 1.12
C ARG A 184 11.88 -16.68 0.96
N SER A 185 12.01 -15.59 0.20
CA SER A 185 10.99 -14.54 0.09
C SER A 185 9.73 -14.92 -0.72
N TYR A 186 9.78 -16.04 -1.44
CA TYR A 186 8.68 -16.64 -2.18
C TYR A 186 8.48 -18.09 -1.72
N PHE A 187 7.28 -18.65 -1.83
CA PHE A 187 7.00 -19.99 -1.32
C PHE A 187 5.79 -20.64 -1.98
N ALA A 188 5.66 -21.96 -1.80
CA ALA A 188 4.49 -22.73 -2.18
C ALA A 188 3.93 -23.49 -0.98
N LEU A 189 2.61 -23.45 -0.79
CA LEU A 189 1.88 -24.24 0.19
C LEU A 189 0.99 -25.26 -0.54
N LYS A 190 1.12 -26.55 -0.18
CA LYS A 190 0.16 -27.57 -0.61
C LYS A 190 -0.98 -27.62 0.39
N LEU A 191 -2.18 -27.24 -0.01
CA LEU A 191 -3.36 -27.15 0.86
C LEU A 191 -4.25 -28.40 0.67
N PRO A 192 -5.22 -28.65 1.57
CA PRO A 192 -6.18 -29.73 1.40
C PRO A 192 -7.01 -29.59 0.11
N ASN A 193 -7.60 -30.70 -0.32
CA ASN A 193 -8.64 -30.74 -1.36
C ASN A 193 -8.25 -30.08 -2.69
N LYS A 194 -7.05 -30.43 -3.19
CA LYS A 194 -6.49 -29.99 -4.49
C LYS A 194 -6.21 -28.49 -4.60
N TRP A 195 -6.08 -27.79 -3.48
CA TRP A 195 -5.65 -26.39 -3.49
C TRP A 195 -4.15 -26.26 -3.26
N TRP A 196 -3.58 -25.26 -3.91
CA TRP A 196 -2.23 -24.78 -3.70
C TRP A 196 -2.27 -23.27 -3.49
N LEU A 197 -1.33 -22.76 -2.68
CA LEU A 197 -1.04 -21.34 -2.61
C LEU A 197 0.39 -21.12 -3.08
N LEU A 198 0.55 -20.34 -4.15
CA LEU A 198 1.86 -19.91 -4.65
C LEU A 198 2.02 -18.42 -4.32
N ALA A 199 3.17 -18.05 -3.76
CA ALA A 199 3.43 -16.67 -3.36
C ALA A 199 4.77 -16.22 -3.92
N SER A 200 4.77 -15.15 -4.71
CA SER A 200 5.95 -14.66 -5.45
C SER A 200 6.45 -13.33 -4.92
N ASP A 201 7.77 -13.12 -5.03
CA ASP A 201 8.47 -11.89 -4.68
C ASP A 201 8.77 -11.08 -5.94
N GLY A 202 7.97 -10.02 -6.16
CA GLY A 202 8.04 -9.14 -7.33
C GLY A 202 9.11 -8.04 -7.25
N GLN A 203 9.87 -7.93 -6.16
CA GLN A 203 10.86 -6.86 -5.96
C GLN A 203 10.26 -5.44 -6.07
N LEU A 204 10.83 -4.56 -6.92
CA LEU A 204 10.41 -3.17 -7.13
C LEU A 204 9.60 -2.97 -8.42
N HIS A 205 9.53 -4.00 -9.27
CA HIS A 205 8.97 -3.92 -10.63
C HIS A 205 8.11 -5.13 -10.99
N SER A 206 7.59 -5.85 -9.98
CA SER A 206 6.76 -7.04 -10.16
C SER A 206 7.39 -8.16 -11.01
N ASN A 207 8.73 -8.27 -11.03
CA ASN A 207 9.45 -9.27 -11.82
C ASN A 207 9.60 -10.60 -11.07
N ILE A 208 9.16 -11.70 -11.70
CA ILE A 208 9.39 -13.06 -11.20
C ILE A 208 10.64 -13.62 -11.87
N ASP A 209 11.75 -13.59 -11.13
CA ASP A 209 13.04 -14.02 -11.68
C ASP A 209 13.06 -15.51 -12.10
N THR A 210 14.05 -15.87 -12.91
CA THR A 210 14.19 -17.24 -13.44
C THR A 210 14.30 -18.30 -12.33
N ALA A 211 14.91 -17.99 -11.18
CA ALA A 211 15.05 -18.94 -10.08
C ALA A 211 13.71 -19.22 -9.39
N GLN A 212 12.84 -18.21 -9.28
CA GLN A 212 11.46 -18.36 -8.83
C GLN A 212 10.64 -19.20 -9.82
N LEU A 213 10.73 -18.92 -11.12
CA LEU A 213 10.05 -19.72 -12.14
C LEU A 213 10.51 -21.18 -12.12
N ASP A 214 11.81 -21.44 -11.98
CA ASP A 214 12.37 -22.80 -11.86
C ASP A 214 11.99 -23.51 -10.56
N TYR A 215 11.72 -22.76 -9.50
CA TYR A 215 11.20 -23.28 -8.24
C TYR A 215 9.74 -23.73 -8.41
N PHE A 216 8.87 -22.85 -8.94
CA PHE A 216 7.47 -23.19 -9.16
C PHE A 216 7.30 -24.29 -10.20
N ARG A 217 8.10 -24.28 -11.28
CA ARG A 217 8.12 -25.34 -12.28
C ARG A 217 8.44 -26.70 -11.66
N ALA A 218 9.50 -26.78 -10.86
CA ALA A 218 9.89 -28.05 -10.24
C ALA A 218 8.81 -28.62 -9.31
N ILE A 219 8.11 -27.75 -8.57
CA ILE A 219 7.00 -28.16 -7.71
C ILE A 219 5.81 -28.61 -8.55
N ALA A 220 5.46 -27.85 -9.59
CA ALA A 220 4.37 -28.19 -10.48
C ALA A 220 4.63 -29.55 -11.16
N ASP A 221 5.83 -29.75 -11.72
CA ASP A 221 6.27 -31.00 -12.36
C ASP A 221 6.16 -32.21 -11.43
N ALA A 222 6.60 -32.06 -10.19
CA ALA A 222 6.70 -33.19 -9.26
C ALA A 222 5.40 -33.48 -8.50
N HIS A 223 4.51 -32.51 -8.33
CA HIS A 223 3.46 -32.59 -7.32
C HIS A 223 2.07 -32.09 -7.72
N MET A 224 1.95 -31.34 -8.82
CA MET A 224 0.64 -30.87 -9.29
C MET A 224 0.04 -31.83 -10.30
N SER A 225 -1.29 -31.84 -10.37
CA SER A 225 -2.05 -32.73 -11.23
C SER A 225 -3.37 -32.12 -11.68
N GLU A 226 -4.05 -32.79 -12.62
CA GLU A 226 -5.33 -32.36 -13.16
C GLU A 226 -6.37 -32.01 -12.08
N GLY A 227 -6.91 -30.80 -12.20
CA GLY A 227 -7.91 -30.23 -11.29
C GLY A 227 -7.33 -29.58 -10.04
N ASP A 228 -6.01 -29.46 -9.92
CA ASP A 228 -5.41 -28.62 -8.89
C ASP A 228 -5.73 -27.14 -9.14
N LYS A 229 -6.06 -26.42 -8.07
CA LYS A 229 -6.41 -25.00 -8.10
C LYS A 229 -5.40 -24.19 -7.33
N VAL A 230 -5.07 -23.02 -7.85
CA VAL A 230 -4.02 -22.16 -7.29
C VAL A 230 -4.62 -20.84 -6.80
N ILE A 231 -4.28 -20.49 -5.57
CA ILE A 231 -4.33 -19.13 -5.02
C ILE A 231 -2.95 -18.52 -5.25
N LEU A 232 -2.85 -17.51 -6.12
CA LEU A 232 -1.61 -16.80 -6.40
C LEU A 232 -1.55 -15.51 -5.58
N CYS A 233 -0.54 -15.39 -4.72
CA CYS A 233 -0.26 -14.19 -3.94
C CYS A 233 0.91 -13.41 -4.58
N ILE A 234 0.68 -12.14 -4.88
CA ILE A 234 1.68 -11.21 -5.40
C ILE A 234 1.56 -9.87 -4.67
N SER A 235 2.65 -9.16 -4.47
CA SER A 235 2.65 -7.90 -3.70
C SER A 235 1.88 -6.77 -4.39
N GLU A 236 1.97 -6.69 -5.72
CA GLU A 236 1.36 -5.61 -6.50
C GLU A 236 0.24 -6.09 -7.46
N PRO A 237 -0.86 -5.32 -7.61
CA PRO A 237 -1.95 -5.63 -8.53
C PRO A 237 -1.59 -5.27 -9.98
N VAL A 238 -0.72 -6.07 -10.60
CA VAL A 238 -0.20 -5.82 -11.96
C VAL A 238 -1.31 -5.51 -12.98
N TRP A 239 -2.46 -6.18 -12.88
CA TRP A 239 -3.60 -6.01 -13.79
C TRP A 239 -4.28 -4.64 -13.65
N ILE A 240 -4.20 -4.01 -12.48
CA ILE A 240 -4.71 -2.64 -12.28
C ILE A 240 -3.75 -1.65 -12.93
N TYR A 241 -2.45 -1.87 -12.80
CA TYR A 241 -1.43 -1.00 -13.36
C TYR A 241 -1.37 -1.07 -14.88
N ALA A 242 -1.41 -2.28 -15.45
CA ALA A 242 -1.55 -2.49 -16.89
C ALA A 242 -2.72 -1.66 -17.44
N HIS A 243 -3.93 -1.89 -16.91
CA HIS A 243 -5.14 -1.16 -17.35
C HIS A 243 -5.07 0.35 -17.14
N LYS A 244 -4.51 0.81 -16.00
CA LYS A 244 -4.37 2.25 -15.69
C LYS A 244 -3.43 2.94 -16.68
N TYR A 245 -2.35 2.28 -17.09
CA TYR A 245 -1.27 2.88 -17.86
C TYR A 245 -1.32 2.60 -19.38
N LYS A 246 -2.11 1.62 -19.83
CA LYS A 246 -2.35 1.33 -21.26
C LYS A 246 -2.65 2.54 -22.11
N LYS A 247 -3.54 3.42 -21.64
CA LYS A 247 -3.94 4.64 -22.36
C LYS A 247 -2.83 5.67 -22.57
N PHE A 248 -1.66 5.47 -21.95
CA PHE A 248 -0.48 6.31 -22.13
C PHE A 248 0.62 5.64 -22.96
N GLY A 249 0.36 4.45 -23.51
CA GLY A 249 1.33 3.70 -24.32
C GLY A 249 2.47 3.08 -23.53
N ALA A 250 2.30 2.93 -22.21
CA ALA A 250 3.22 2.14 -21.38
C ALA A 250 2.73 0.69 -21.36
N GLU A 251 3.60 -0.25 -21.71
CA GLU A 251 3.38 -1.67 -21.46
C GLU A 251 3.84 -1.99 -20.04
N TYR A 252 2.93 -2.51 -19.23
CA TYR A 252 3.30 -3.10 -17.95
C TYR A 252 3.62 -4.57 -18.22
N ASP A 253 4.80 -5.02 -17.80
CA ASP A 253 5.26 -6.37 -18.13
C ASP A 253 4.52 -7.42 -17.28
N GLU A 254 3.64 -8.20 -17.90
CA GLU A 254 2.91 -9.30 -17.28
C GLU A 254 3.47 -10.66 -17.75
N SER A 255 4.58 -10.67 -18.50
CA SER A 255 5.08 -11.84 -19.23
C SER A 255 5.38 -13.01 -18.30
N ASP A 256 6.02 -12.75 -17.16
CA ASP A 256 6.39 -13.82 -16.22
C ASP A 256 5.16 -14.46 -15.55
N LEU A 257 4.13 -13.67 -15.26
CA LEU A 257 2.88 -14.16 -14.69
C LEU A 257 2.07 -14.96 -15.70
N ILE A 258 2.08 -14.54 -16.97
CA ILE A 258 1.50 -15.31 -18.07
C ILE A 258 2.27 -16.61 -18.24
N TYR A 259 3.59 -16.56 -18.23
CA TYR A 259 4.45 -17.73 -18.34
C TYR A 259 4.21 -18.74 -17.22
N LEU A 260 4.11 -18.27 -15.97
CA LEU A 260 3.77 -19.11 -14.83
C LEU A 260 2.41 -19.80 -15.02
N GLN A 261 1.38 -19.06 -15.46
CA GLN A 261 0.04 -19.62 -15.66
C GLN A 261 0.00 -20.61 -16.84
N GLU A 262 0.46 -20.18 -18.00
CA GLU A 262 0.20 -20.84 -19.27
C GLU A 262 1.23 -21.91 -19.63
N GLU A 263 2.49 -21.73 -19.24
CA GLU A 263 3.60 -22.64 -19.58
C GLU A 263 4.00 -23.55 -18.41
N ILE A 264 3.79 -23.09 -17.16
CA ILE A 264 4.11 -23.88 -15.97
C ILE A 264 2.86 -24.58 -15.42
N LEU A 265 1.78 -23.88 -15.10
CA LEU A 265 0.66 -24.51 -14.38
C LEU A 265 -0.30 -25.27 -15.30
N LYS A 266 -0.80 -24.60 -16.33
CA LYS A 266 -1.83 -25.13 -17.24
C LYS A 266 -1.46 -26.45 -17.92
N PRO A 267 -0.22 -26.68 -18.40
CA PRO A 267 0.15 -27.97 -19.01
C PRO A 267 0.10 -29.16 -18.04
N ARG A 268 0.04 -28.89 -16.74
CA ARG A 268 -0.05 -29.90 -15.66
C ARG A 268 -1.46 -30.00 -15.10
N GLY A 269 -2.43 -29.36 -15.74
CA GLY A 269 -3.84 -29.37 -15.33
C GLY A 269 -4.13 -28.56 -14.07
N ALA A 270 -3.21 -27.67 -13.68
CA ALA A 270 -3.38 -26.76 -12.56
C ALA A 270 -3.80 -25.37 -13.05
N GLU A 271 -4.80 -24.76 -12.40
CA GLU A 271 -5.33 -23.46 -12.81
C GLU A 271 -5.33 -22.44 -11.67
N VAL A 272 -4.91 -21.21 -11.97
CA VAL A 272 -5.04 -20.09 -11.03
C VAL A 272 -6.50 -19.63 -10.99
N LYS A 273 -7.14 -19.76 -9.83
CA LYS A 273 -8.53 -19.35 -9.61
C LYS A 273 -8.65 -18.08 -8.78
N VAL A 274 -7.63 -17.73 -8.00
CA VAL A 274 -7.63 -16.54 -7.14
C VAL A 274 -6.29 -15.84 -7.21
N PHE A 275 -6.32 -14.54 -7.47
CA PHE A 275 -5.18 -13.64 -7.30
C PHE A 275 -5.43 -12.77 -6.06
N LEU A 276 -4.48 -12.78 -5.12
CA LEU A 276 -4.50 -11.98 -3.91
C LEU A 276 -3.31 -11.02 -3.92
N THR A 277 -3.57 -9.76 -3.61
CA THR A 277 -2.53 -8.72 -3.62
C THR A 277 -2.83 -7.57 -2.66
N GLY A 278 -1.80 -6.77 -2.38
CA GLY A 278 -1.84 -5.54 -1.60
C GLY A 278 -1.53 -4.32 -2.46
N ASP A 279 -0.61 -3.47 -1.97
CA ASP A 279 -0.02 -2.26 -2.54
C ASP A 279 -1.03 -1.10 -2.74
N LEU A 280 -2.21 -1.38 -3.27
CA LEU A 280 -3.32 -0.45 -3.22
C LEU A 280 -4.08 -0.63 -1.91
N HIS A 281 -3.98 0.36 -1.01
CA HIS A 281 -4.51 0.30 0.36
C HIS A 281 -6.04 0.43 0.47
N HIS A 282 -6.76 -0.34 -0.33
CA HIS A 282 -8.20 -0.48 -0.33
C HIS A 282 -8.57 -1.94 -0.67
N TYR A 283 -9.85 -2.27 -0.59
CA TYR A 283 -10.34 -3.53 -1.13
C TYR A 283 -10.95 -3.30 -2.51
N ARG A 284 -10.63 -4.18 -3.47
CA ARG A 284 -11.26 -4.22 -4.78
C ARG A 284 -11.29 -5.64 -5.32
N ARG A 285 -12.46 -6.09 -5.80
CA ARG A 285 -12.63 -7.40 -6.42
C ARG A 285 -13.13 -7.29 -7.85
N HIS A 286 -12.43 -7.99 -8.73
CA HIS A 286 -12.84 -8.25 -10.09
C HIS A 286 -13.09 -9.75 -10.31
N GLU A 287 -14.11 -10.08 -11.09
CA GLU A 287 -14.52 -11.45 -11.39
C GLU A 287 -14.64 -11.64 -12.90
N GLU A 288 -14.20 -12.79 -13.39
CA GLU A 288 -14.27 -13.17 -14.80
C GLU A 288 -15.72 -13.21 -15.36
N LEU A 289 -15.97 -12.54 -16.49
CA LEU A 289 -17.31 -12.41 -17.07
C LEU A 289 -17.77 -13.60 -17.91
N ASN A 290 -16.86 -14.33 -18.55
CA ASN A 290 -17.19 -15.39 -19.52
C ASN A 290 -16.40 -16.68 -19.24
N ALA A 291 -16.25 -17.02 -17.96
CA ALA A 291 -15.53 -18.21 -17.54
C ALA A 291 -16.14 -19.49 -18.14
N LYS A 292 -15.28 -20.41 -18.58
CA LYS A 292 -15.70 -21.75 -19.01
C LYS A 292 -16.40 -22.50 -17.87
N GLU A 293 -15.83 -22.40 -16.67
CA GLU A 293 -16.36 -22.99 -15.44
C GLU A 293 -17.18 -21.94 -14.67
N LYS A 294 -18.50 -21.98 -14.82
CA LYS A 294 -19.39 -20.98 -14.19
C LYS A 294 -19.33 -20.98 -12.65
N ASN A 295 -19.00 -22.12 -12.03
CA ASN A 295 -18.93 -22.28 -10.58
C ASN A 295 -17.53 -22.04 -10.00
N ALA A 296 -16.52 -21.83 -10.86
CA ALA A 296 -15.12 -21.64 -10.48
C ALA A 296 -14.46 -20.52 -11.29
N LYS A 297 -15.16 -19.37 -11.36
CA LYS A 297 -14.66 -18.16 -12.03
C LYS A 297 -13.40 -17.63 -11.36
N VAL A 298 -12.47 -17.13 -12.17
CA VAL A 298 -11.25 -16.50 -11.66
C VAL A 298 -11.58 -15.19 -10.93
N GLN A 299 -10.99 -15.02 -9.75
CA GLN A 299 -11.13 -13.84 -8.90
C GLN A 299 -9.80 -13.07 -8.84
N LYS A 300 -9.83 -11.76 -9.09
CA LYS A 300 -8.69 -10.86 -8.88
C LYS A 300 -9.03 -9.91 -7.72
N ILE A 301 -8.33 -10.04 -6.60
CA ILE A 301 -8.66 -9.35 -5.34
C ILE A 301 -7.45 -8.57 -4.83
N THR A 302 -7.63 -7.25 -4.77
CA THR A 302 -6.74 -6.34 -4.05
C THR A 302 -7.29 -6.12 -2.65
N ALA A 303 -6.49 -6.36 -1.61
CA ALA A 303 -6.88 -6.30 -0.20
C ALA A 303 -5.81 -5.66 0.68
N GLY A 304 -5.39 -4.43 0.34
CA GLY A 304 -4.32 -3.70 1.02
C GLY A 304 -4.73 -2.94 2.29
N GLY A 305 -5.71 -3.45 3.02
CA GLY A 305 -6.30 -2.74 4.14
C GLY A 305 -5.61 -2.93 5.48
N GLY A 306 -4.42 -3.53 5.54
CA GLY A 306 -3.85 -4.12 6.76
C GLY A 306 -3.36 -3.15 7.82
N GLY A 307 -3.07 -1.90 7.45
CA GLY A 307 -2.55 -0.91 8.41
C GLY A 307 -2.12 0.42 7.82
N ALA A 308 -1.76 0.48 6.53
CA ALA A 308 -1.34 1.69 5.84
C ALA A 308 -2.47 2.73 5.69
N PHE A 309 -2.13 3.97 5.33
CA PHE A 309 -3.15 4.97 4.97
C PHE A 309 -4.02 4.47 3.81
N MET A 310 -5.30 4.84 3.76
CA MET A 310 -6.21 4.34 2.71
C MET A 310 -5.88 4.92 1.32
N HIS A 311 -5.81 4.12 0.24
CA HIS A 311 -5.74 4.59 -1.15
C HIS A 311 -7.15 4.88 -1.72
N PRO A 312 -7.30 5.80 -2.71
CA PRO A 312 -8.60 6.06 -3.31
C PRO A 312 -9.11 4.87 -4.13
N THR A 313 -10.39 4.57 -3.98
CA THR A 313 -11.11 3.68 -4.91
C THR A 313 -11.65 4.38 -6.17
N HIS A 314 -11.43 5.68 -6.33
CA HIS A 314 -11.83 6.48 -7.49
C HIS A 314 -10.59 6.96 -8.28
N GLY A 315 -10.78 7.59 -9.45
CA GLY A 315 -9.67 8.17 -10.25
C GLY A 315 -9.36 7.43 -11.55
N GLY A 316 -9.97 6.27 -11.77
CA GLY A 316 -9.93 5.56 -13.05
C GLY A 316 -11.21 4.76 -13.25
N ASP A 317 -11.52 4.44 -14.50
CA ASP A 317 -12.56 3.47 -14.81
C ASP A 317 -11.96 2.07 -14.75
N PHE A 318 -12.33 1.34 -13.71
CA PHE A 318 -11.94 -0.04 -13.50
C PHE A 318 -13.16 -0.96 -13.51
N SER A 319 -14.28 -0.52 -14.09
CA SER A 319 -15.53 -1.30 -14.17
C SER A 319 -15.35 -2.60 -14.93
N LEU A 320 -14.53 -2.56 -15.98
CA LEU A 320 -14.12 -3.69 -16.79
C LEU A 320 -12.60 -3.66 -16.96
N LEU A 321 -11.95 -4.79 -16.70
CA LEU A 321 -10.54 -5.01 -17.00
C LEU A 321 -10.42 -6.04 -18.12
N THR A 322 -9.44 -5.86 -18.99
CA THR A 322 -9.15 -6.79 -20.09
C THR A 322 -7.67 -7.14 -20.02
N GLU A 323 -7.34 -8.42 -20.02
CA GLU A 323 -5.93 -8.86 -20.03
C GLU A 323 -5.20 -8.34 -21.27
N GLU A 324 -4.06 -7.68 -21.04
CA GLU A 324 -3.36 -6.92 -22.09
C GLU A 324 -2.39 -7.80 -22.85
N GLN A 325 -1.56 -8.55 -22.12
CA GLN A 325 -0.62 -9.49 -22.71
C GLN A 325 -1.22 -10.90 -22.73
N GLN A 326 -0.98 -11.61 -23.84
CA GLN A 326 -1.47 -12.98 -24.07
C GLN A 326 -0.47 -13.75 -24.93
N LEU A 327 -0.49 -15.07 -24.81
CA LEU A 327 0.18 -15.94 -25.77
C LEU A 327 -0.55 -15.90 -27.13
N PRO A 328 0.17 -16.10 -28.26
CA PRO A 328 -0.41 -16.11 -29.59
C PRO A 328 -1.63 -17.06 -29.70
N GLY A 329 -2.75 -16.54 -30.22
CA GLY A 329 -3.97 -17.32 -30.46
C GLY A 329 -4.94 -17.42 -29.27
N GLN A 330 -4.62 -16.80 -28.13
CA GLN A 330 -5.56 -16.69 -27.01
C GLN A 330 -6.50 -15.50 -27.16
N LYS A 331 -7.65 -15.55 -26.46
CA LYS A 331 -8.58 -14.42 -26.36
C LYS A 331 -8.41 -13.76 -25.00
N PRO A 332 -8.51 -12.42 -24.91
CA PRO A 332 -8.44 -11.72 -23.64
C PRO A 332 -9.54 -12.19 -22.71
N ARG A 333 -9.17 -12.50 -21.46
CA ARG A 333 -10.16 -12.60 -20.39
C ARG A 333 -10.59 -11.21 -19.96
N GLU A 334 -11.87 -11.09 -19.65
CA GLU A 334 -12.48 -9.88 -19.17
C GLU A 334 -12.97 -10.07 -17.74
N PHE A 335 -12.71 -9.07 -16.90
CA PHE A 335 -13.05 -9.10 -15.49
C PHE A 335 -13.89 -7.88 -15.11
N GLU A 336 -15.07 -8.13 -14.56
CA GLU A 336 -15.98 -7.09 -14.08
C GLU A 336 -15.70 -6.75 -12.63
N LEU A 337 -15.71 -5.45 -12.32
CA LEU A 337 -15.66 -4.96 -10.96
C LEU A 337 -16.94 -5.33 -10.21
N LYS A 338 -16.82 -6.16 -9.19
CA LYS A 338 -17.94 -6.55 -8.34
C LYS A 338 -18.09 -5.65 -7.13
N LYS A 339 -16.97 -5.30 -6.49
CA LYS A 339 -16.99 -4.49 -5.27
C LYS A 339 -15.70 -3.71 -5.06
N SER A 340 -15.81 -2.56 -4.42
CA SER A 340 -14.69 -1.82 -3.83
C SER A 340 -15.07 -1.35 -2.43
N TYR A 341 -14.08 -1.27 -1.54
CA TYR A 341 -14.27 -0.73 -0.21
C TYR A 341 -13.12 0.21 0.19
N PRO A 342 -13.43 1.47 0.56
CA PRO A 342 -14.78 2.06 0.53
C PRO A 342 -15.32 2.22 -0.90
N ASP A 343 -16.63 2.43 -1.02
CA ASP A 343 -17.24 2.71 -2.31
C ASP A 343 -16.71 4.02 -2.92
N VAL A 344 -16.83 4.13 -4.25
CA VAL A 344 -16.30 5.25 -5.05
C VAL A 344 -16.82 6.62 -4.56
N LYS A 345 -18.09 6.69 -4.14
CA LYS A 345 -18.71 7.94 -3.66
C LYS A 345 -18.12 8.36 -2.32
N THR A 346 -17.98 7.41 -1.39
CA THR A 346 -17.33 7.64 -0.09
C THR A 346 -15.87 8.08 -0.28
N SER A 347 -15.12 7.37 -1.12
CA SER A 347 -13.73 7.71 -1.47
C SER A 347 -13.60 9.13 -2.03
N LYS A 348 -14.45 9.53 -2.99
CA LYS A 348 -14.46 10.89 -3.55
C LYS A 348 -14.79 11.94 -2.48
N ARG A 349 -15.72 11.65 -1.55
CA ARG A 349 -16.05 12.54 -0.43
C ARG A 349 -14.85 12.75 0.48
N LEU A 350 -14.10 11.69 0.79
CA LEU A 350 -12.90 11.78 1.61
C LEU A 350 -11.80 12.61 0.94
N GLY A 351 -11.65 12.53 -0.39
CA GLY A 351 -10.68 13.35 -1.13
C GLY A 351 -10.85 14.87 -0.99
N TRP A 352 -12.06 15.35 -0.66
CA TRP A 352 -12.32 16.77 -0.37
C TRP A 352 -11.71 17.25 0.94
N LEU A 353 -11.38 16.34 1.87
CA LEU A 353 -10.74 16.69 3.14
C LEU A 353 -9.33 17.29 2.94
N ASN A 354 -8.73 17.13 1.76
CA ASN A 354 -7.48 17.79 1.42
C ASN A 354 -7.58 19.32 1.43
N ILE A 355 -8.78 19.93 1.38
CA ILE A 355 -8.91 21.38 1.60
C ILE A 355 -8.42 21.80 3.00
N PHE A 356 -8.47 20.90 3.99
CA PHE A 356 -7.96 21.14 5.35
C PHE A 356 -6.44 20.87 5.49
N PHE A 357 -5.71 20.75 4.38
CA PHE A 357 -4.27 20.44 4.35
C PHE A 357 -3.41 21.31 5.29
N PRO A 358 -3.62 22.65 5.45
CA PRO A 358 -2.83 23.45 6.40
C PRO A 358 -2.91 22.96 7.84
N PHE A 359 -4.06 22.42 8.24
CA PHE A 359 -4.31 21.98 9.61
C PHE A 359 -3.89 20.54 9.84
N THR A 360 -4.03 19.68 8.83
CA THR A 360 -3.62 18.29 8.92
C THR A 360 -2.11 18.14 8.72
N ASN A 361 -1.49 18.93 7.84
CA ASN A 361 -0.07 18.84 7.48
C ASN A 361 0.72 20.12 7.83
N PRO A 362 0.72 20.58 9.10
CA PRO A 362 1.32 21.86 9.50
C PRO A 362 2.83 21.95 9.24
N GLY A 363 3.53 20.81 9.22
CA GLY A 363 4.96 20.76 8.90
C GLY A 363 5.27 21.14 7.45
N PHE A 364 4.33 20.93 6.51
CA PHE A 364 4.49 21.32 5.11
C PHE A 364 4.47 22.83 4.93
N GLY A 365 3.72 23.56 5.76
CA GLY A 365 3.70 25.03 5.70
C GLY A 365 5.06 25.67 5.95
N ILE A 366 5.98 25.00 6.67
CA ILE A 366 7.36 25.51 6.83
C ILE A 366 8.07 25.55 5.46
N LEU A 367 7.87 24.53 4.63
CA LEU A 367 8.43 24.47 3.28
C LEU A 367 7.87 25.62 2.44
N THR A 368 6.55 25.79 2.41
CA THR A 368 5.91 26.82 1.56
C THR A 368 6.17 28.24 2.06
N GLY A 369 6.12 28.47 3.38
CA GLY A 369 6.46 29.76 3.98
C GLY A 369 7.91 30.17 3.70
N THR A 370 8.85 29.23 3.79
CA THR A 370 10.27 29.47 3.43
C THR A 370 10.41 29.75 1.93
N PHE A 371 9.76 28.94 1.09
CA PHE A 371 9.76 29.14 -0.36
C PHE A 371 9.21 30.52 -0.76
N TYR A 372 8.10 30.96 -0.15
CA TYR A 372 7.50 32.27 -0.41
C TYR A 372 8.43 33.39 0.02
N LEU A 373 9.02 33.25 1.21
CA LEU A 373 9.97 34.22 1.75
C LEU A 373 11.20 34.39 0.85
N ILE A 374 11.83 33.29 0.44
CA ILE A 374 13.01 33.34 -0.45
C ILE A 374 12.64 33.98 -1.78
N THR A 375 11.48 33.64 -2.34
CA THR A 375 11.02 34.20 -3.61
C THR A 375 10.82 35.71 -3.53
N ILE A 376 10.10 36.20 -2.51
CA ILE A 376 9.93 37.64 -2.28
C ILE A 376 11.28 38.31 -2.04
N TRP A 377 12.14 37.72 -1.22
CA TRP A 377 13.44 38.31 -0.88
C TRP A 377 14.30 38.50 -2.14
N ILE A 378 14.41 37.48 -2.98
CA ILE A 378 15.21 37.54 -4.21
C ILE A 378 14.62 38.57 -5.20
N VAL A 379 13.30 38.54 -5.43
CA VAL A 379 12.65 39.50 -6.34
C VAL A 379 12.82 40.93 -5.83
N SER A 380 12.50 41.19 -4.56
CA SER A 380 12.63 42.53 -3.97
C SER A 380 14.07 43.03 -3.92
N SER A 381 15.05 42.17 -3.62
CA SER A 381 16.47 42.56 -3.61
C SER A 381 16.98 43.02 -4.97
N THR A 382 16.38 42.53 -6.06
CA THR A 382 16.72 42.92 -7.44
C THR A 382 16.32 44.38 -7.72
N PHE A 383 15.32 44.90 -7.01
CA PHE A 383 14.79 46.26 -7.16
C PHE A 383 15.03 47.11 -5.91
N HIS A 384 16.13 46.86 -5.17
CA HIS A 384 16.47 47.61 -3.96
C HIS A 384 15.33 47.69 -2.92
N PHE A 385 14.52 46.64 -2.82
CA PHE A 385 13.34 46.53 -1.96
C PHE A 385 12.20 47.51 -2.29
N GLU A 386 12.14 48.04 -3.51
CA GLU A 386 10.96 48.72 -4.04
C GLU A 386 9.88 47.70 -4.42
N PHE A 387 8.92 47.50 -3.51
CA PHE A 387 7.81 46.59 -3.74
C PHE A 387 6.80 47.17 -4.74
N ALA A 388 6.31 46.33 -5.64
CA ALA A 388 5.16 46.67 -6.48
C ALA A 388 3.95 47.10 -5.64
N HIS A 389 3.12 47.99 -6.18
CA HIS A 389 1.88 48.46 -5.52
C HIS A 389 0.63 47.66 -5.90
N ASN A 390 0.73 46.79 -6.91
CA ASN A 390 -0.36 45.96 -7.37
C ASN A 390 0.15 44.64 -7.95
N VAL A 391 -0.76 43.69 -8.18
CA VAL A 391 -0.44 42.33 -8.64
C VAL A 391 0.27 42.36 -9.99
N ARG A 392 -0.19 43.19 -10.95
CA ARG A 392 0.44 43.30 -12.27
C ARG A 392 1.89 43.78 -12.17
N GLY A 393 2.15 44.76 -11.32
CA GLY A 393 3.49 45.27 -11.03
C GLY A 393 4.38 44.20 -10.41
N PHE A 394 3.85 43.36 -9.53
CA PHE A 394 4.61 42.25 -8.95
C PHE A 394 5.02 41.24 -10.02
N PHE A 395 4.14 40.90 -10.96
CA PHE A 395 4.47 40.01 -12.08
C PHE A 395 5.49 40.63 -13.04
N ASP A 396 5.38 41.93 -13.35
CA ASP A 396 6.38 42.64 -14.16
C ASP A 396 7.75 42.66 -13.47
N GLN A 397 7.81 42.96 -12.17
CA GLN A 397 9.03 42.87 -11.38
C GLN A 397 9.58 41.45 -11.33
N THR A 398 8.74 40.43 -11.12
CA THR A 398 9.17 39.02 -11.08
C THR A 398 9.75 38.58 -12.43
N LEU A 399 9.11 38.96 -13.54
CA LEU A 399 9.61 38.67 -14.88
C LEU A 399 10.93 39.40 -15.16
N ARG A 400 11.02 40.68 -14.82
CA ARG A 400 12.27 41.45 -14.95
C ARG A 400 13.37 40.85 -14.09
N ALA A 401 13.09 40.48 -12.85
CA ALA A 401 14.04 39.81 -11.96
C ALA A 401 14.54 38.50 -12.57
N PHE A 402 13.64 37.68 -13.14
CA PHE A 402 14.02 36.48 -13.89
C PHE A 402 14.97 36.77 -15.06
N LEU A 403 14.79 37.90 -15.77
CA LEU A 403 15.60 38.24 -16.93
C LEU A 403 16.96 38.87 -16.58
N VAL A 404 17.03 39.64 -15.48
CA VAL A 404 18.21 40.46 -15.16
C VAL A 404 19.04 39.94 -13.98
N ASN A 405 18.47 39.10 -13.12
CA ASN A 405 19.14 38.53 -11.96
C ASN A 405 19.32 37.00 -12.13
N PRO A 406 20.54 36.50 -12.37
CA PRO A 406 20.80 35.07 -12.56
C PRO A 406 20.33 34.18 -11.39
N VAL A 407 20.40 34.68 -10.15
CA VAL A 407 19.94 33.93 -8.97
C VAL A 407 18.42 33.81 -8.98
N ALA A 408 17.71 34.88 -9.35
CA ALA A 408 16.26 34.84 -9.50
C ALA A 408 15.83 33.91 -10.66
N ALA A 409 16.56 33.94 -11.77
CA ALA A 409 16.33 33.06 -12.91
C ALA A 409 16.45 31.57 -12.53
N LEU A 410 17.56 31.21 -11.88
CA LEU A 410 17.80 29.85 -11.42
C LEU A 410 16.79 29.40 -10.38
N TRP A 411 16.46 30.25 -9.41
CA TRP A 411 15.48 29.93 -8.37
C TRP A 411 14.07 29.71 -8.94
N LEU A 412 13.54 30.69 -9.69
CA LEU A 412 12.20 30.60 -10.28
C LEU A 412 12.10 29.47 -11.30
N GLY A 413 13.15 29.26 -12.10
CA GLY A 413 13.25 28.14 -13.03
C GLY A 413 13.25 26.79 -12.31
N ALA A 414 14.05 26.64 -11.24
CA ALA A 414 14.10 25.42 -10.45
C ALA A 414 12.77 25.12 -9.75
N VAL A 415 12.10 26.15 -9.22
CA VAL A 415 10.78 26.03 -8.59
C VAL A 415 9.72 25.62 -9.61
N ALA A 416 9.67 26.29 -10.77
CA ALA A 416 8.72 25.96 -11.83
C ALA A 416 8.95 24.52 -12.34
N ALA A 417 10.21 24.15 -12.56
CA ALA A 417 10.58 22.78 -12.88
C ALA A 417 10.13 21.81 -11.78
N GLY A 418 10.36 22.15 -10.51
CA GLY A 418 9.91 21.37 -9.36
C GLY A 418 8.41 21.05 -9.40
N PHE A 419 7.55 22.03 -9.66
CA PHE A 419 6.10 21.80 -9.79
C PHE A 419 5.73 20.95 -11.01
N VAL A 420 6.41 21.13 -12.14
CA VAL A 420 6.20 20.33 -13.36
C VAL A 420 6.65 18.88 -13.14
N PHE A 421 7.80 18.65 -12.51
CA PHE A 421 8.28 17.30 -12.20
C PHE A 421 7.50 16.64 -11.08
N PHE A 422 6.99 17.40 -10.13
CA PHE A 422 6.10 16.92 -9.07
C PHE A 422 4.77 16.40 -9.63
N THR A 423 4.28 16.96 -10.74
CA THR A 423 3.00 16.52 -11.32
C THR A 423 3.14 15.09 -11.86
N ASP A 424 2.59 14.14 -11.11
CA ASP A 424 2.73 12.71 -11.34
C ASP A 424 1.74 12.24 -12.42
N THR A 425 2.21 12.23 -13.66
CA THR A 425 1.43 11.81 -14.81
C THR A 425 2.32 11.33 -15.94
N HIS A 426 1.81 10.32 -16.66
CA HIS A 426 2.39 9.86 -17.92
C HIS A 426 1.99 10.78 -19.10
N SER A 427 1.01 11.67 -18.93
CA SER A 427 0.59 12.62 -19.97
C SER A 427 1.46 13.88 -19.96
N LYS A 428 2.31 14.05 -20.99
CA LYS A 428 3.20 15.23 -21.13
C LYS A 428 2.43 16.56 -21.04
N TRP A 429 1.27 16.65 -21.68
CA TRP A 429 0.41 17.85 -21.65
C TRP A 429 -0.07 18.17 -20.23
N TYR A 430 -0.62 17.18 -19.52
CA TYR A 430 -1.12 17.38 -18.16
C TYR A 430 0.01 17.74 -17.20
N LYS A 431 1.21 17.19 -17.41
CA LYS A 431 2.39 17.48 -16.60
C LYS A 431 2.72 18.97 -16.62
N TRP A 432 2.77 19.55 -17.82
CA TRP A 432 3.00 20.98 -17.98
C TRP A 432 1.84 21.82 -17.49
N LEU A 433 0.59 21.50 -17.89
CA LEU A 433 -0.58 22.28 -17.49
C LEU A 433 -0.76 22.28 -15.97
N GLY A 434 -0.77 21.10 -15.34
CA GLY A 434 -0.97 20.92 -13.91
C GLY A 434 0.16 21.56 -13.11
N GLY A 435 1.41 21.32 -13.50
CA GLY A 435 2.59 21.90 -12.86
C GLY A 435 2.63 23.42 -12.94
N LEU A 436 2.42 23.99 -14.13
CA LEU A 436 2.40 25.45 -14.31
C LEU A 436 1.21 26.10 -13.60
N THR A 437 0.02 25.48 -13.64
CA THR A 437 -1.14 25.98 -12.89
C THR A 437 -0.83 26.04 -11.39
N HIS A 438 -0.21 24.99 -10.84
CA HIS A 438 0.19 24.95 -9.44
C HIS A 438 1.28 25.99 -9.12
N PHE A 439 2.26 26.16 -10.00
CA PHE A 439 3.30 27.19 -9.87
C PHE A 439 2.70 28.60 -9.86
N PHE A 440 1.84 28.93 -10.83
CA PHE A 440 1.22 30.25 -10.92
C PHE A 440 0.26 30.52 -9.76
N MET A 441 -0.49 29.53 -9.29
CA MET A 441 -1.33 29.67 -8.09
C MET A 441 -0.50 30.10 -6.85
N ASN A 442 0.69 29.52 -6.70
CA ASN A 442 1.62 29.94 -5.66
C ASN A 442 2.20 31.34 -5.92
N LEU A 443 2.59 31.70 -7.15
CA LEU A 443 3.05 33.06 -7.48
C LEU A 443 1.98 34.12 -7.22
N PHE A 444 0.71 33.85 -7.53
CA PHE A 444 -0.39 34.75 -7.19
C PHE A 444 -0.51 34.94 -5.67
N SER A 445 -0.40 33.85 -4.91
CA SER A 445 -0.45 33.92 -3.44
C SER A 445 0.71 34.74 -2.89
N ILE A 446 1.92 34.54 -3.42
CA ILE A 446 3.10 35.34 -3.09
C ILE A 446 2.84 36.82 -3.39
N ALA A 447 2.27 37.16 -4.55
CA ALA A 447 1.96 38.53 -4.93
C ALA A 447 1.00 39.20 -3.93
N TYR A 448 -0.14 38.57 -3.63
CA TYR A 448 -1.13 39.13 -2.70
C TYR A 448 -0.60 39.24 -1.27
N ILE A 449 0.14 38.23 -0.80
CA ILE A 449 0.74 38.24 0.54
C ILE A 449 1.82 39.32 0.65
N GLY A 450 2.67 39.47 -0.38
CA GLY A 450 3.70 40.50 -0.42
C GLY A 450 3.09 41.91 -0.39
N LEU A 451 2.07 42.16 -1.23
CA LEU A 451 1.35 43.43 -1.24
C LEU A 451 0.69 43.73 0.11
N PHE A 452 0.06 42.72 0.73
CA PHE A 452 -0.54 42.86 2.05
C PHE A 452 0.50 43.14 3.13
N ALA A 453 1.64 42.45 3.11
CA ALA A 453 2.73 42.67 4.05
C ALA A 453 3.29 44.10 3.94
N THR A 454 3.48 44.60 2.72
CA THR A 454 3.91 45.99 2.47
C THR A 454 2.85 47.00 2.93
N TYR A 455 1.56 46.74 2.66
CA TYR A 455 0.47 47.59 3.12
C TYR A 455 0.44 47.72 4.65
N ILE A 456 0.59 46.59 5.37
CA ILE A 456 0.68 46.57 6.83
C ILE A 456 1.93 47.33 7.31
N ASN A 457 3.08 47.13 6.66
CA ASN A 457 4.29 47.89 7.00
C ASN A 457 4.10 49.39 6.90
N ASN A 458 3.47 49.86 5.83
CA ASN A 458 3.31 51.30 5.59
C ASN A 458 2.24 51.90 6.51
N THR A 459 1.16 51.17 6.78
CA THR A 459 0.01 51.68 7.55
C THR A 459 0.22 51.56 9.07
N VAL A 460 0.83 50.47 9.54
CA VAL A 460 0.96 50.17 10.98
C VAL A 460 2.33 50.56 11.51
N PHE A 461 3.39 50.41 10.71
CA PHE A 461 4.77 50.61 11.13
C PHE A 461 5.43 51.85 10.50
N ASN A 462 4.64 52.75 9.90
CA ASN A 462 5.05 54.06 9.38
C ASN A 462 6.28 54.01 8.45
N GLU A 463 6.34 53.01 7.57
CA GLU A 463 7.41 52.88 6.55
C GLU A 463 8.83 52.76 7.13
N GLY A 464 8.98 52.37 8.40
CA GLY A 464 10.30 52.17 8.98
C GLY A 464 11.09 51.11 8.22
N VAL A 465 12.32 51.44 7.80
CA VAL A 465 13.19 50.48 7.09
C VAL A 465 13.44 49.24 7.93
N ILE A 466 13.76 49.42 9.22
CA ILE A 466 13.98 48.33 10.18
C ILE A 466 12.70 47.51 10.38
N THR A 467 11.54 48.17 10.48
CA THR A 467 10.26 47.48 10.65
C THR A 467 9.89 46.69 9.39
N GLY A 468 10.19 47.20 8.20
CA GLY A 468 10.02 46.48 6.93
C GLY A 468 10.87 45.21 6.86
N PHE A 469 12.15 45.31 7.23
CA PHE A 469 13.06 44.15 7.29
C PHE A 469 12.66 43.08 8.31
N ILE A 470 11.87 43.43 9.32
CA ILE A 470 11.41 42.48 10.35
C ILE A 470 10.02 41.94 10.02
N PHE A 471 9.04 42.81 9.83
CA PHE A 471 7.63 42.42 9.77
C PHE A 471 7.22 41.87 8.41
N ILE A 472 7.79 42.34 7.29
CA ILE A 472 7.45 41.79 5.97
C ILE A 472 7.83 40.31 5.90
N PRO A 473 9.07 39.89 6.24
CA PRO A 473 9.43 38.48 6.28
C PRO A 473 8.52 37.63 7.19
N ILE A 474 8.17 38.14 8.37
CA ILE A 474 7.30 37.43 9.32
C ILE A 474 5.90 37.21 8.75
N ILE A 475 5.29 38.26 8.18
CA ILE A 475 3.95 38.17 7.57
C ILE A 475 3.98 37.24 6.36
N VAL A 476 4.97 37.41 5.48
CA VAL A 476 5.14 36.57 4.29
C VAL A 476 5.30 35.10 4.66
N PHE A 477 6.14 34.81 5.66
CA PHE A 477 6.33 33.44 6.13
C PHE A 477 5.05 32.88 6.75
N ALA A 478 4.39 33.62 7.65
CA ALA A 478 3.19 33.15 8.34
C ALA A 478 2.00 32.92 7.39
N LEU A 479 1.76 33.84 6.46
CA LEU A 479 0.71 33.69 5.46
C LEU A 479 1.09 32.69 4.38
N GLY A 480 2.36 32.63 3.97
CA GLY A 480 2.87 31.62 3.03
C GLY A 480 2.83 30.20 3.59
N TRP A 481 3.00 30.05 4.91
CA TRP A 481 2.80 28.80 5.62
C TRP A 481 1.37 28.30 5.47
N PHE A 482 0.39 29.19 5.63
CA PHE A 482 -1.03 28.86 5.54
C PHE A 482 -1.50 28.69 4.09
N PHE A 483 -1.37 29.74 3.27
CA PHE A 483 -1.90 29.77 1.91
C PHE A 483 -1.13 28.85 0.96
N GLY A 484 0.19 28.70 1.12
CA GLY A 484 0.96 27.71 0.36
C GLY A 484 0.51 26.28 0.66
N SER A 485 0.23 25.96 1.92
CA SER A 485 -0.36 24.67 2.30
C SER A 485 -1.78 24.49 1.78
N LEU A 486 -2.59 25.56 1.76
CA LEU A 486 -3.96 25.52 1.26
C LEU A 486 -3.97 25.27 -0.25
N ASN A 487 -3.08 25.94 -0.98
CA ASN A 487 -2.85 25.74 -2.41
C ASN A 487 -2.52 24.27 -2.73
N MET A 488 -1.62 23.66 -1.95
CA MET A 488 -1.32 22.23 -2.07
C MET A 488 -2.58 21.37 -1.85
N GLY A 489 -3.36 21.66 -0.81
CA GLY A 489 -4.61 20.97 -0.52
C GLY A 489 -5.63 21.06 -1.66
N ILE A 490 -5.86 22.26 -2.20
CA ILE A 490 -6.75 22.50 -3.34
C ILE A 490 -6.25 21.76 -4.58
N TYR A 491 -4.94 21.86 -4.87
CA TYR A 491 -4.32 21.15 -5.99
C TYR A 491 -4.55 19.64 -5.90
N LEU A 492 -4.28 19.03 -4.75
CA LEU A 492 -4.49 17.59 -4.54
C LEU A 492 -5.97 17.21 -4.65
N THR A 493 -6.89 17.99 -4.08
CA THR A 493 -8.34 17.75 -4.22
C THR A 493 -8.77 17.77 -5.68
N VAL A 494 -8.37 18.80 -6.44
CA VAL A 494 -8.76 18.95 -7.84
C VAL A 494 -8.12 17.84 -8.70
N SER A 495 -6.81 17.63 -8.55
CA SER A 495 -6.06 16.60 -9.27
C SER A 495 -6.66 15.21 -9.06
N MET A 496 -7.03 14.86 -7.83
CA MET A 496 -7.60 13.55 -7.53
C MET A 496 -9.08 13.44 -7.91
N ASN A 497 -9.93 14.34 -7.41
CA ASN A 497 -11.39 14.20 -7.53
C ASN A 497 -11.93 14.54 -8.93
N ILE A 498 -11.19 15.32 -9.73
CA ILE A 498 -11.60 15.73 -11.08
C ILE A 498 -10.78 14.99 -12.14
N PHE A 499 -9.45 14.92 -11.99
CA PHE A 499 -8.56 14.36 -13.00
C PHE A 499 -8.09 12.93 -12.73
N GLY A 500 -8.34 12.38 -11.53
CA GLY A 500 -7.91 11.04 -11.16
C GLY A 500 -6.39 10.87 -11.09
N ARG A 501 -5.68 11.91 -10.64
CA ARG A 501 -4.21 11.95 -10.50
C ARG A 501 -3.81 12.19 -9.06
N HIS A 502 -2.55 11.90 -8.73
CA HIS A 502 -2.03 12.06 -7.38
C HIS A 502 -2.78 11.22 -6.34
N ASP A 503 -3.12 9.97 -6.69
CA ASP A 503 -3.77 9.04 -5.78
C ASP A 503 -2.97 8.86 -4.49
N ASN A 504 -1.66 8.65 -4.64
CA ASN A 504 -0.75 8.47 -3.51
C ASN A 504 -0.60 9.76 -2.70
N GLU A 505 -0.25 10.90 -3.31
CA GLU A 505 -0.05 12.15 -2.54
C GLU A 505 -1.34 12.66 -1.90
N ALA A 506 -2.47 12.60 -2.62
CA ALA A 506 -3.74 13.11 -2.12
C ALA A 506 -4.23 12.31 -0.92
N PHE A 507 -4.05 10.98 -0.88
CA PHE A 507 -4.55 10.17 0.22
C PHE A 507 -3.52 9.92 1.33
N SER A 508 -2.23 9.88 1.00
CA SER A 508 -1.17 9.85 2.03
C SER A 508 -1.17 11.14 2.86
N ALA A 509 -1.50 12.30 2.27
CA ALA A 509 -1.69 13.55 3.01
C ALA A 509 -2.83 13.51 4.03
N LEU A 510 -3.86 12.69 3.78
CA LEU A 510 -5.01 12.54 4.68
C LEU A 510 -4.73 11.57 5.84
N ARG A 511 -3.81 10.60 5.66
CA ARG A 511 -3.44 9.58 6.67
C ARG A 511 -4.66 8.88 7.26
N ILE A 512 -5.59 8.47 6.41
CA ILE A 512 -6.85 7.86 6.82
C ILE A 512 -6.56 6.48 7.45
N GLN A 513 -6.73 6.41 8.77
CA GLN A 513 -6.58 5.18 9.58
C GLN A 513 -7.82 4.28 9.54
N ASP A 514 -8.92 4.75 8.99
CA ASP A 514 -10.20 4.04 8.89
C ASP A 514 -10.28 3.24 7.57
N TYR A 515 -11.40 2.51 7.38
CA TYR A 515 -11.66 1.68 6.20
C TYR A 515 -10.61 0.59 5.96
N LYS A 516 -10.27 -0.13 7.04
CA LYS A 516 -9.32 -1.26 6.99
C LYS A 516 -10.02 -2.54 6.56
N ASN A 517 -9.25 -3.46 6.00
CA ASN A 517 -9.77 -4.74 5.55
C ASN A 517 -8.69 -5.82 5.56
N PHE A 518 -9.16 -7.07 5.62
CA PHE A 518 -8.37 -8.26 5.38
C PHE A 518 -9.26 -9.38 4.85
N LEU A 519 -8.66 -10.46 4.37
CA LEU A 519 -9.40 -11.62 3.87
C LEU A 519 -9.23 -12.79 4.82
N ARG A 520 -10.32 -13.51 5.04
CA ARG A 520 -10.31 -14.82 5.69
C ARG A 520 -10.83 -15.85 4.72
N LEU A 521 -10.12 -16.96 4.57
CA LEU A 521 -10.41 -17.98 3.57
C LEU A 521 -10.68 -19.31 4.27
N ASN A 522 -11.59 -20.09 3.72
CA ASN A 522 -11.93 -21.43 4.17
C ASN A 522 -11.94 -22.38 2.97
N ILE A 523 -11.19 -23.47 3.06
CA ILE A 523 -11.31 -24.61 2.15
C ILE A 523 -12.06 -25.68 2.93
N ASP A 524 -13.30 -25.97 2.53
CA ASP A 524 -14.12 -27.02 3.13
C ASP A 524 -13.71 -28.42 2.65
N ASP A 525 -14.34 -29.46 3.20
CA ASP A 525 -14.03 -30.86 2.93
C ASP A 525 -14.48 -31.33 1.54
N GLU A 526 -15.34 -30.59 0.85
CA GLU A 526 -15.62 -30.77 -0.57
C GLU A 526 -14.61 -30.07 -1.50
N GLY A 527 -13.72 -29.24 -0.94
CA GLY A 527 -12.74 -28.45 -1.68
C GLY A 527 -13.29 -27.15 -2.26
N THR A 528 -14.45 -26.69 -1.77
CA THR A 528 -14.95 -25.34 -2.05
C THR A 528 -14.12 -24.34 -1.28
N LEU A 529 -13.62 -23.32 -1.98
CA LEU A 529 -12.97 -22.17 -1.36
C LEU A 529 -14.00 -21.07 -1.13
N THR A 530 -14.19 -20.69 0.14
CA THR A 530 -14.99 -19.54 0.54
C THR A 530 -14.07 -18.43 1.05
N ILE A 531 -14.15 -17.25 0.46
CA ILE A 531 -13.39 -16.06 0.87
C ILE A 531 -14.36 -15.08 1.53
N PHE A 532 -14.02 -14.64 2.74
CA PHE A 532 -14.74 -13.66 3.55
C PHE A 532 -13.96 -12.34 3.53
N PRO A 533 -14.39 -11.33 2.76
CA PRO A 533 -13.76 -10.02 2.78
C PRO A 533 -14.26 -9.21 3.97
N ILE A 534 -13.39 -8.99 4.96
CA ILE A 534 -13.74 -8.40 6.25
C ILE A 534 -13.33 -6.93 6.26
N LYS A 535 -14.24 -6.04 6.62
CA LYS A 535 -13.96 -4.61 6.86
C LYS A 535 -13.96 -4.25 8.33
N ILE A 536 -13.15 -3.25 8.65
CA ILE A 536 -13.20 -2.48 9.89
C ILE A 536 -13.36 -1.02 9.47
N GLN A 537 -14.59 -0.51 9.61
CA GLN A 537 -14.91 0.85 9.16
C GLN A 537 -14.19 1.92 9.96
N LYS A 538 -14.15 1.80 11.29
CA LYS A 538 -13.45 2.73 12.15
C LYS A 538 -12.39 1.96 12.94
N ALA A 539 -11.13 2.27 12.70
CA ALA A 539 -10.04 1.73 13.51
C ALA A 539 -10.17 2.26 14.95
N ALA A 540 -9.89 1.40 15.91
CA ALA A 540 -9.86 1.77 17.31
C ALA A 540 -8.69 2.71 17.59
N ARG A 541 -8.92 3.70 18.44
CA ARG A 541 -7.97 4.75 18.81
C ARG A 541 -7.82 4.87 20.32
N LYS A 542 -8.76 4.32 21.09
CA LYS A 542 -8.72 4.21 22.53
C LYS A 542 -8.54 2.74 22.91
N TRP A 543 -7.53 2.52 23.73
CA TRP A 543 -7.04 1.19 24.06
C TRP A 543 -6.83 1.12 25.57
N ARG A 544 -7.17 -0.02 26.15
CA ARG A 544 -6.90 -0.31 27.56
C ARG A 544 -6.30 -1.68 27.71
N PHE A 545 -5.58 -1.89 28.81
CA PHE A 545 -5.20 -3.24 29.19
C PHE A 545 -6.47 -4.06 29.51
N ARG A 546 -6.44 -5.32 29.09
CA ARG A 546 -7.46 -6.30 29.44
C ARG A 546 -7.52 -6.46 30.97
N LYS A 547 -8.73 -6.46 31.54
CA LYS A 547 -8.91 -6.71 32.98
C LYS A 547 -8.90 -8.21 33.27
N SER A 548 -8.51 -8.59 34.48
CA SER A 548 -8.60 -9.99 34.91
C SER A 548 -10.05 -10.48 34.83
N GLY A 549 -10.27 -11.65 34.23
CA GLY A 549 -11.59 -12.27 34.06
C GLY A 549 -12.35 -11.89 32.78
N GLU A 550 -11.84 -10.98 31.94
CA GLU A 550 -12.45 -10.71 30.63
C GLU A 550 -12.22 -11.87 29.65
N ALA A 551 -13.27 -12.29 28.94
CA ALA A 551 -13.25 -13.36 27.95
C ALA A 551 -12.63 -12.91 26.62
N ASP A 552 -11.36 -12.50 26.68
CA ASP A 552 -10.57 -12.04 25.54
C ASP A 552 -9.13 -12.52 25.71
N ASN A 553 -8.45 -12.90 24.62
CA ASN A 553 -7.05 -13.35 24.68
C ASN A 553 -6.04 -12.19 24.57
N SER A 554 -6.41 -11.07 23.98
CA SER A 554 -5.51 -9.95 23.69
C SER A 554 -5.13 -9.20 24.98
N PHE A 555 -3.88 -8.75 25.08
CA PHE A 555 -3.44 -7.97 26.24
C PHE A 555 -4.01 -6.55 26.27
N ILE A 556 -4.23 -5.98 25.08
CA ILE A 556 -4.79 -4.64 24.90
C ILE A 556 -6.10 -4.78 24.13
N VAL A 557 -7.20 -4.25 24.68
CA VAL A 557 -8.53 -4.33 24.10
C VAL A 557 -9.03 -2.93 23.69
N PRO A 558 -9.79 -2.82 22.59
CA PRO A 558 -10.34 -1.55 22.13
C PRO A 558 -11.47 -1.07 23.06
N GLU A 559 -11.51 0.23 23.31
CA GLU A 559 -12.66 0.89 23.95
C GLU A 559 -13.59 1.58 22.95
N ASP A 560 -13.12 1.76 21.72
CA ASP A 560 -13.87 2.36 20.61
C ASP A 560 -13.57 1.62 19.30
N GLY A 561 -14.03 2.18 18.18
CA GLY A 561 -13.91 1.56 16.86
C GLY A 561 -15.13 0.74 16.47
N SER A 562 -15.14 0.26 15.23
CA SER A 562 -16.21 -0.59 14.72
C SER A 562 -15.87 -2.07 14.93
N ILE A 563 -16.90 -2.87 15.19
CA ILE A 563 -16.83 -4.33 15.04
C ILE A 563 -16.64 -4.71 13.56
N PRO A 564 -16.03 -5.85 13.26
CA PRO A 564 -15.80 -6.29 11.89
C PRO A 564 -17.12 -6.77 11.24
N GLU A 565 -17.25 -6.48 9.96
CA GLU A 565 -18.39 -6.88 9.12
C GLU A 565 -17.87 -7.34 7.76
N LEU A 566 -18.71 -7.99 6.95
CA LEU A 566 -18.34 -8.30 5.58
C LEU A 566 -18.50 -7.09 4.65
N ILE A 567 -17.62 -7.00 3.65
CA ILE A 567 -17.68 -5.99 2.59
C ILE A 567 -18.75 -6.34 1.53
N GLU A 568 -18.86 -7.62 1.22
CA GLU A 568 -19.81 -8.25 0.29
C GLU A 568 -20.17 -9.66 0.79
N GLU A 569 -21.12 -10.34 0.15
CA GLU A 569 -21.37 -11.75 0.45
C GLU A 569 -20.09 -12.59 0.27
N PRO A 570 -19.91 -13.69 1.05
CA PRO A 570 -18.75 -14.55 0.87
C PRO A 570 -18.60 -15.03 -0.57
N ILE A 571 -17.37 -14.95 -1.08
CA ILE A 571 -17.05 -15.33 -2.46
C ILE A 571 -16.80 -16.83 -2.46
N VAL A 572 -17.60 -17.58 -3.22
CA VAL A 572 -17.58 -19.04 -3.23
C VAL A 572 -17.06 -19.55 -4.57
N ILE A 573 -15.97 -20.32 -4.53
CA ILE A 573 -15.37 -20.98 -5.69
C ILE A 573 -15.49 -22.48 -5.45
N ARG A 574 -16.42 -23.11 -6.17
CA ARG A 574 -16.75 -24.52 -5.95
C ARG A 574 -15.79 -25.43 -6.68
N ASN A 575 -15.72 -26.67 -6.21
CA ASN A 575 -15.18 -27.75 -7.02
C ASN A 575 -16.20 -28.21 -8.05
N ASP A 576 -15.77 -28.35 -9.31
CA ASP A 576 -16.60 -29.03 -10.30
C ASP A 576 -16.50 -30.52 -9.95
N LYS A 577 -17.64 -31.09 -9.53
CA LYS A 577 -17.76 -32.52 -9.20
C LYS A 577 -17.83 -33.35 -10.47
#